data_AF-A0A7C3T786-F1
#
_entry.id   AF-A0A7C3T786-F1
#
_cell.length_a   1.000
_cell.length_b   1.000
_cell.length_c   1.000
_cell.angle_alpha   90.00
_cell.angle_beta   90.00
_cell.angle_gamma   90.00
#
_symmetry.space_group_name_H-M   'P 1'
#
loop_
_entity.id
_entity.type
_entity.pdbx_description
1 polymer ?
#
loop_
_entity_poly.entity_id
_entity_poly.type
_entity_poly.pdbx_seq_one_letter_code
_entity_poly.pdbx_strand_id
1 'polypeptide(L)'
;MDPEKLQERLEELVKEFGPCKDPHSQRLAELARQAQESHKKLRKSLESLQDALDYLRICIKYQAFDLEATRRENEYLKRLLQDRNPGQ
;
A
#
# COMPACT_ATOMS: atom_id res chain seq x y z
N MET A 1 39.71 -40.95 16.84
CA MET A 1 38.55 -40.12 17.21
C MET A 1 37.33 -40.98 16.94
N ASP A 2 36.73 -41.54 17.98
CA ASP A 2 35.60 -42.45 17.83
C ASP A 2 34.34 -41.68 17.40
N PRO A 3 33.73 -42.03 16.25
CA PRO A 3 32.59 -41.30 15.70
C PRO A 3 31.35 -41.38 16.59
N GLU A 4 31.17 -42.49 17.32
CA GLU A 4 30.06 -42.70 18.27
C GLU A 4 30.14 -41.71 19.45
N LYS A 5 31.35 -41.48 19.96
CA LYS A 5 31.60 -40.53 21.06
C LYS A 5 31.39 -39.08 20.64
N LEU A 6 31.57 -38.80 19.34
CA LEU A 6 31.31 -37.49 18.75
C LEU A 6 29.80 -37.24 18.62
N GLN A 7 29.04 -38.25 18.20
CA GLN A 7 27.58 -38.19 18.14
C GLN A 7 26.96 -38.01 19.53
N GLU A 8 27.45 -38.73 20.53
CA GLU A 8 26.98 -38.63 21.91
C GLU A 8 27.17 -37.22 22.49
N ARG A 9 28.35 -36.63 22.29
CA ARG A 9 28.63 -35.24 22.71
C ARG A 9 27.85 -34.21 21.92
N LEU A 10 27.58 -34.46 20.64
CA LEU A 10 26.76 -33.58 19.81
C LEU A 10 25.30 -33.62 20.24
N GLU A 11 24.78 -34.78 20.61
CA GLU A 11 23.43 -34.93 21.17
C GLU A 11 23.29 -34.31 22.56
N GLU A 12 24.32 -34.43 23.42
CA GLU A 12 24.39 -33.71 24.70
C GLU A 12 24.40 -32.19 24.50
N LEU A 13 25.20 -31.70 23.56
CA LEU A 13 25.26 -30.28 23.22
C LEU A 13 23.94 -29.78 22.64
N VAL A 14 23.30 -30.55 21.75
CA VAL A 14 21.98 -30.23 21.20
C VAL A 14 20.87 -30.31 22.26
N LYS A 15 21.04 -31.10 23.33
CA LYS A 15 20.16 -31.09 24.50
C LYS A 15 20.38 -29.86 25.40
N GLU A 16 21.63 -29.48 25.66
CA GLU A 16 21.97 -28.29 26.47
C GLU A 16 21.59 -26.98 25.76
N PHE A 17 21.75 -26.93 24.45
CA PHE A 17 21.34 -25.82 23.58
C PHE A 17 19.98 -26.04 22.91
N GLY A 18 19.29 -27.11 23.29
CA GLY A 18 17.91 -27.38 22.88
C GLY A 18 17.04 -26.16 23.17
N PRO A 19 16.03 -25.91 22.32
CA PRO A 19 15.50 -24.58 22.02
C PRO A 19 15.41 -23.78 23.29
N CYS A 20 16.14 -22.67 23.35
CA CYS A 20 16.10 -21.73 24.45
C CYS A 20 14.63 -21.30 24.67
N LYS A 21 13.91 -22.09 25.46
CA LYS A 21 12.50 -21.94 25.84
C LYS A 21 12.44 -20.94 26.99
N ASP A 22 13.10 -19.81 26.82
CA ASP A 22 12.82 -18.67 27.66
C ASP A 22 11.39 -18.22 27.30
N PRO A 23 10.41 -18.24 28.24
CA PRO A 23 9.06 -17.76 27.98
C PRO A 23 9.05 -16.33 27.40
N HIS A 24 10.08 -15.53 27.69
CA HIS A 24 10.25 -14.21 27.08
C HIS A 24 10.58 -14.28 25.58
N SER A 25 11.35 -15.26 25.11
CA SER A 25 11.70 -15.41 23.69
C SER A 25 10.47 -15.78 22.84
N GLN A 26 9.60 -16.64 23.37
CA GLN A 26 8.34 -17.00 22.72
C GLN A 26 7.39 -15.81 22.62
N ARG A 27 7.25 -15.04 23.72
CA ARG A 27 6.41 -13.83 23.74
C ARG A 27 6.92 -12.76 22.78
N LEU A 28 8.25 -12.59 22.67
CA LEU A 28 8.86 -11.67 21.73
C LEU A 28 8.60 -12.11 20.27
N ALA A 29 8.69 -13.41 19.99
CA ALA A 29 8.39 -13.96 18.68
C ALA A 29 6.91 -13.78 18.29
N GLU A 30 5.98 -13.94 19.23
CA GLU A 30 4.56 -13.67 19.00
C GLU A 30 4.30 -12.18 18.71
N LEU A 31 4.89 -11.27 19.49
CA LEU A 31 4.77 -9.82 19.26
C LEU A 31 5.37 -9.41 17.92
N ALA A 32 6.53 -9.97 17.55
CA ALA A 32 7.13 -9.74 16.24
C ALA A 32 6.23 -10.21 15.10
N ARG A 33 5.58 -11.38 15.26
CA ARG A 33 4.62 -11.90 14.27
C ARG A 33 3.40 -11.00 14.14
N GLN A 34 2.84 -10.53 15.27
CA GLN A 34 1.71 -9.61 15.28
C GLN A 34 2.05 -8.27 14.62
N ALA A 35 3.24 -7.72 14.93
CA ALA A 35 3.72 -6.48 14.32
C ALA A 35 3.91 -6.64 12.81
N GLN A 36 4.48 -7.76 12.36
CA GLN A 36 4.63 -8.07 10.93
C GLN A 36 3.28 -8.18 10.23
N GLU A 37 2.30 -8.84 10.85
CA GLU A 37 0.96 -8.97 10.29
C GLU A 37 0.24 -7.62 10.20
N SER A 38 0.32 -6.80 11.25
CA SER A 38 -0.20 -5.43 11.26
C SER A 38 0.44 -4.58 10.17
N HIS A 39 1.77 -4.62 10.05
CA HIS A 39 2.49 -3.89 9.01
C HIS A 39 2.09 -4.36 7.61
N LYS A 40 1.90 -5.67 7.40
CA LYS A 40 1.41 -6.21 6.13
C LYS A 40 0.00 -5.72 5.79
N LYS A 41 -0.90 -5.64 6.77
CA LYS A 41 -2.26 -5.08 6.59
C LYS A 41 -2.20 -3.60 6.24
N LEU A 42 -1.40 -2.83 6.98
CA LEU A 42 -1.23 -1.40 6.74
C LEU A 42 -0.67 -1.13 5.35
N ARG A 43 0.34 -1.89 4.92
CA ARG A 43 0.92 -1.77 3.58
C ARG A 43 -0.12 -2.02 2.49
N LYS A 44 -0.95 -3.06 2.62
CA LYS A 44 -2.04 -3.32 1.68
C LYS A 44 -3.04 -2.18 1.63
N SER A 45 -3.43 -1.64 2.78
CA SER A 45 -4.35 -0.49 2.84
C SER A 45 -3.76 0.75 2.18
N LEU A 46 -2.46 0.99 2.34
CA LEU A 46 -1.77 2.09 1.69
C LEU A 46 -1.71 1.91 0.17
N GLU A 47 -1.41 0.70 -0.30
CA GLU A 47 -1.41 0.37 -1.74
C GLU A 47 -2.82 0.61 -2.34
N SER A 48 -3.88 0.13 -1.70
CA SER A 48 -5.26 0.38 -2.16
C SER A 48 -5.66 1.86 -2.14
N LEU A 49 -5.21 2.62 -1.13
CA LEU A 49 -5.45 4.06 -1.08
C LEU A 49 -4.71 4.79 -2.20
N GLN A 50 -3.49 4.37 -2.52
CA GLN A 50 -2.70 4.93 -3.61
C GLN A 50 -3.39 4.69 -4.96
N ASP A 51 -3.88 3.47 -5.21
CA ASP A 51 -4.64 3.16 -6.42
C ASP A 51 -5.92 4.02 -6.55
N ALA A 52 -6.64 4.22 -5.44
CA ALA A 52 -7.84 5.05 -5.42
C ALA A 52 -7.51 6.54 -5.71
N LEU A 53 -6.40 7.05 -5.17
CA LEU A 53 -5.93 8.42 -5.43
C LEU A 53 -5.47 8.60 -6.88
N ASP A 54 -4.80 7.61 -7.46
CA ASP A 54 -4.38 7.65 -8.86
C ASP A 54 -5.59 7.62 -9.81
N TYR A 55 -6.60 6.81 -9.49
CA TYR A 55 -7.87 6.82 -10.20
C TYR A 55 -8.58 8.19 -10.08
N LEU A 56 -8.70 8.72 -8.86
CA LEU A 56 -9.33 10.03 -8.62
C LEU A 56 -8.61 11.15 -9.38
N ARG A 57 -7.28 11.11 -9.43
CA ARG A 57 -6.47 12.06 -10.20
C ARG A 57 -6.84 12.04 -11.68
N ILE A 58 -7.07 10.87 -12.26
CA ILE A 58 -7.51 10.74 -13.66
C ILE A 58 -8.92 11.32 -13.83
N CYS A 59 -9.85 10.99 -12.94
CA CYS A 59 -11.20 11.55 -12.97
C CYS A 59 -11.19 13.08 -12.98
N ILE A 60 -10.42 13.69 -12.08
CA ILE A 60 -10.31 15.15 -11.99
C ILE A 60 -9.75 15.74 -13.29
N LYS A 61 -8.75 15.12 -13.92
CA LYS A 61 -8.20 15.58 -15.21
C LYS A 61 -9.28 15.62 -16.29
N TYR A 62 -10.08 14.56 -16.42
CA TYR A 62 -11.15 14.52 -17.42
C TYR A 62 -12.28 15.49 -17.09
N GLN A 63 -12.71 15.58 -15.83
CA GLN A 63 -13.74 16.52 -15.43
C GLN A 63 -13.33 17.98 -15.70
N ALA A 64 -12.08 18.34 -15.40
CA ALA A 64 -11.56 19.68 -15.68
C ALA A 64 -11.48 19.95 -17.19
N PHE A 65 -11.09 18.95 -17.98
CA PHE A 65 -11.05 19.04 -19.44
C PHE A 65 -12.45 19.26 -20.03
N ASP A 66 -13.43 18.45 -19.61
CA ASP A 66 -14.82 18.54 -20.08
C ASP A 66 -15.47 19.88 -19.68
N LEU A 67 -15.18 20.36 -18.48
CA LEU A 67 -15.63 21.69 -18.03
C LEU A 67 -15.02 22.82 -18.88
N GLU A 68 -13.75 22.73 -19.24
CA GLU A 68 -13.12 23.74 -20.09
C GLU A 68 -13.66 23.69 -21.53
N ALA A 69 -13.92 22.49 -22.06
CA ALA A 69 -14.55 22.33 -23.37
C ALA A 69 -15.95 22.95 -23.40
N THR A 70 -16.79 22.65 -22.40
CA THR A 70 -18.15 23.23 -22.30
C THR A 70 -18.13 24.74 -22.07
N ARG A 71 -17.15 25.26 -21.31
CA ARG A 71 -16.95 26.70 -21.12
C ARG A 71 -16.63 27.40 -22.44
N ARG A 72 -15.67 26.88 -23.21
CA ARG A 72 -15.28 27.45 -24.51
C ARG A 72 -16.42 27.42 -25.52
N GLU A 73 -17.17 26.32 -25.56
CA GLU A 73 -18.33 26.20 -26.44
C GLU A 73 -19.43 27.21 -26.06
N ASN A 74 -19.70 27.38 -24.76
CA ASN A 74 -20.66 28.39 -24.29
C ASN A 74 -20.25 29.82 -24.69
N GLU A 75 -18.97 30.16 -24.55
CA GLU A 75 -18.43 31.46 -24.98
C GLU A 75 -18.58 31.66 -26.49
N TYR A 76 -18.25 30.64 -27.29
CA TYR A 76 -18.42 30.68 -28.75
C TYR A 76 -19.89 30.91 -29.14
N LEU A 77 -20.82 30.16 -28.54
CA LEU A 77 -22.25 30.30 -28.80
C LEU A 77 -22.77 31.70 -28.41
N LYS A 78 -22.32 32.24 -27.27
CA LYS A 78 -22.66 33.62 -26.86
C LYS A 78 -22.21 34.66 -27.87
N ARG A 79 -20.99 34.54 -28.40
CA ARG A 79 -20.47 35.44 -29.44
C ARG A 79 -21.32 35.36 -30.70
N LEU A 80 -21.67 34.15 -31.16
CA LEU A 80 -22.51 33.97 -32.34
C LEU A 80 -23.90 34.61 -32.18
N LEU A 81 -24.46 34.58 -30.96
CA LEU A 81 -25.74 35.24 -30.65
C LEU A 81 -25.61 36.77 -30.63
N GLN A 82 -24.51 37.31 -30.10
CA GLN A 82 -24.23 38.75 -30.13
C GLN A 82 -24.07 39.24 -31.57
N ASP A 83 -23.31 38.52 -32.39
CA ASP A 83 -23.07 38.86 -33.80
C ASP A 83 -24.36 38.75 -34.64
N ARG A 84 -25.31 37.89 -34.26
CA ARG A 84 -26.64 37.78 -34.91
C ARG A 84 -27.62 38.87 -34.51
N ASN A 85 -27.46 39.47 -33.33
CA ASN A 85 -28.27 40.61 -32.87
C ASN A 85 -27.38 41.86 -32.64
N PRO A 86 -26.75 42.43 -33.68
CA PRO A 86 -25.99 43.66 -33.53
C PRO A 86 -26.97 44.84 -33.40
N GLY A 87 -27.44 45.13 -32.19
CA GLY A 87 -28.19 46.37 -31.88
C GLY A 87 -29.57 46.23 -31.26
N GLN A 88 -29.70 45.48 -30.16
CA GLN A 88 -30.71 45.77 -29.12
C GLN A 88 -30.00 46.08 -27.80
#